data_AF-A0A7S3ID88-F1
#
_entry.id   AF-A0A7S3ID88-F1
#
_cell.length_a   1.000
_cell.length_b   1.000
_cell.length_c   1.000
_cell.angle_alpha   90.00
_cell.angle_beta   90.00
_cell.angle_gamma   90.00
#
_symmetry.space_group_name_H-M   'P 1'
#
loop_
_entity.id
_entity.type
_entity.pdbx_description
1 polymer ?
#
loop_
_entity_poly.entity_id
_entity_poly.type
_entity_poly.pdbx_seq_one_letter_code
_entity_poly.pdbx_strand_id
1 'polypeptide(L)'
;YKKNMKPFDTSVNLHGLEPSFSRVIDDLKDIPSNMLVDRTFHFNELKDKIGLFIIELMGNGKMSRCVIKKGQLTLIHKSTLAGHLCYLIDHNKKICKGENTGVWLDKKFYKCRHETNGEIFIPYAKHQHAGKIIMMHNGFAQLGEFARKAETYEFSCYLHLVSESVLVGQ
;
A
#
# COMPACT_ATOMS: atom_id res chain seq x y z
N TYR A 1 -8.60 -1.13 -5.46
CA TYR A 1 -7.88 -2.21 -4.74
C TYR A 1 -8.75 -3.35 -4.23
N LYS A 2 -9.74 -3.13 -3.34
CA LYS A 2 -10.51 -4.22 -2.69
C LYS A 2 -11.12 -5.27 -3.63
N LYS A 3 -11.62 -4.86 -4.80
CA LYS A 3 -12.27 -5.76 -5.78
C LYS A 3 -11.27 -6.61 -6.57
N ASN A 4 -10.23 -5.98 -7.11
CA ASN A 4 -9.36 -6.60 -8.14
C ASN A 4 -7.98 -6.98 -7.60
N MET A 5 -7.58 -6.50 -6.42
CA MET A 5 -6.25 -6.70 -5.82
C MET A 5 -5.09 -6.42 -6.80
N LYS A 6 -5.25 -5.41 -7.67
CA LYS A 6 -4.27 -5.00 -8.67
C LYS A 6 -3.98 -3.49 -8.55
N PRO A 7 -2.76 -3.05 -8.89
CA PRO A 7 -2.48 -1.65 -9.20
C PRO A 7 -3.44 -1.10 -10.25
N PHE A 8 -3.66 0.20 -10.24
CA PHE A 8 -4.38 0.88 -11.31
C PHE A 8 -3.44 1.15 -12.48
N ASP A 9 -3.93 0.99 -13.70
CA ASP A 9 -3.23 1.27 -14.95
C ASP A 9 -4.11 2.16 -15.85
N THR A 10 -3.67 2.39 -17.09
CA THR A 10 -4.41 3.21 -18.06
C THR A 10 -5.73 2.59 -18.53
N SER A 11 -5.99 1.30 -18.25
CA SER A 11 -7.22 0.59 -18.65
C SER A 11 -8.43 0.86 -17.75
N VAL A 12 -8.25 1.66 -16.70
CA VAL A 12 -9.31 2.01 -15.76
C VAL A 12 -10.50 2.63 -16.49
N ASN A 13 -11.69 2.08 -16.25
CA ASN A 13 -12.93 2.62 -16.81
C ASN A 13 -13.33 3.89 -16.06
N LEU A 14 -13.41 5.01 -16.79
CA LEU A 14 -13.82 6.33 -16.27
C LEU A 14 -15.27 6.68 -16.61
N HIS A 15 -16.03 5.76 -17.19
CA HIS A 15 -17.41 6.00 -17.57
C HIS A 15 -18.25 6.42 -16.35
N GLY A 16 -18.91 7.58 -16.45
CA GLY A 16 -19.70 8.16 -15.37
C GLY A 16 -18.90 8.91 -14.30
N LEU A 17 -17.59 9.12 -14.50
CA LEU A 17 -16.78 10.00 -13.67
C LEU A 17 -16.68 11.39 -14.32
N GLU A 18 -16.82 12.43 -13.52
CA GLU A 18 -16.58 13.81 -13.94
C GLU A 18 -15.14 14.22 -13.62
N PRO A 19 -14.41 14.88 -14.55
CA PRO A 19 -13.07 15.35 -14.29
C PRO A 19 -13.06 16.40 -13.18
N SER A 20 -12.16 16.24 -12.20
CA SER A 20 -12.02 17.22 -11.11
C SER A 20 -11.43 18.56 -11.56
N PHE A 21 -10.75 18.58 -12.71
CA PHE A 21 -10.19 19.77 -13.33
C PHE A 21 -10.13 19.55 -14.85
N SER A 22 -10.47 20.58 -15.62
CA SER A 22 -10.40 20.57 -17.08
C SER A 22 -9.93 21.93 -17.56
N ARG A 23 -9.08 21.94 -18.60
CA ARG A 23 -8.65 23.17 -19.28
C ARG A 23 -8.40 22.90 -20.76
N VAL A 24 -8.60 23.94 -21.57
CA VAL A 24 -8.23 23.94 -22.99
C VAL A 24 -6.81 24.49 -23.13
N ILE A 25 -6.06 23.91 -24.07
CA ILE A 25 -4.66 24.23 -24.35
C ILE A 25 -4.63 24.78 -25.79
N ASP A 26 -4.63 26.10 -25.91
CA ASP A 26 -4.78 26.80 -27.20
C ASP A 26 -3.44 27.09 -27.89
N ASP A 27 -2.32 27.07 -27.17
CA ASP A 27 -0.96 27.37 -27.63
C ASP A 27 -0.39 26.33 -28.62
N LEU A 28 -1.17 25.30 -28.94
CA LEU A 28 -0.84 24.27 -29.92
C LEU A 28 -1.56 24.44 -31.26
N LYS A 29 -2.48 25.41 -31.38
CA LYS A 29 -3.29 25.61 -32.59
C LYS A 29 -2.45 26.09 -33.78
N ASP A 30 -1.44 26.91 -33.53
CA ASP A 30 -0.64 27.55 -34.58
C ASP A 30 0.60 26.72 -34.99
N ILE A 31 0.73 25.50 -34.47
CA ILE A 31 1.85 24.62 -34.79
C ILE A 31 1.59 23.95 -36.15
N PRO A 32 2.50 24.08 -37.13
CA PRO A 32 2.39 23.40 -38.42
C PRO A 32 2.32 21.88 -38.27
N SER A 33 1.50 21.21 -39.09
CA SER A 33 1.25 19.77 -39.00
C SER A 33 2.47 18.88 -39.24
N ASN A 34 3.51 19.40 -39.90
CA ASN A 34 4.76 18.72 -40.20
C ASN A 34 5.86 18.97 -39.16
N MET A 35 5.55 19.65 -38.06
CA MET A 35 6.50 19.99 -37.00
C MET A 35 6.25 19.11 -35.76
N LEU A 36 7.30 18.44 -35.28
CA LEU A 36 7.28 17.81 -33.95
C LEU A 36 7.67 18.84 -32.90
N VAL A 37 6.87 18.92 -31.84
CA VAL A 37 7.07 19.90 -30.77
C VAL A 37 6.89 19.21 -29.42
N ASP A 38 7.88 19.40 -28.55
CA ASP A 38 7.81 18.97 -27.16
C ASP A 38 7.18 20.06 -26.29
N ARG A 39 6.28 19.64 -25.40
CA ARG A 39 5.54 20.52 -24.51
C ARG A 39 5.48 19.94 -23.10
N THR A 40 5.77 20.79 -22.13
CA THR A 40 5.69 20.45 -20.70
C THR A 40 4.42 21.03 -20.12
N PHE A 41 3.57 20.18 -19.56
CA PHE A 41 2.36 20.61 -18.88
C PHE A 41 2.57 20.65 -17.37
N HIS A 42 2.25 21.78 -16.76
CA HIS A 42 2.29 21.95 -15.32
C HIS A 42 0.89 21.75 -14.71
N PHE A 43 0.82 20.91 -13.67
CA PHE A 43 -0.41 20.54 -12.96
C PHE A 43 -0.35 21.08 -11.52
N ASN A 44 -0.47 22.40 -11.37
CA ASN A 44 -0.39 23.07 -10.07
C ASN A 44 -1.54 22.69 -9.14
N GLU A 45 -2.67 22.29 -9.69
CA GLU A 45 -3.84 21.75 -8.98
C GLU A 45 -3.56 20.44 -8.23
N LEU A 46 -2.40 19.80 -8.52
CA LEU A 46 -1.91 18.62 -7.82
C LEU A 46 -0.88 18.96 -6.74
N LYS A 47 -0.45 20.22 -6.61
CA LYS A 47 0.44 20.66 -5.53
C LYS A 47 -0.26 20.33 -4.20
N ASP A 48 0.48 19.68 -3.30
CA ASP A 48 -0.01 19.22 -1.99
C ASP A 48 -1.08 18.11 -1.97
N LYS A 49 -1.57 17.63 -3.12
CA LYS A 49 -2.43 16.43 -3.17
C LYS A 49 -1.60 15.14 -3.19
N ILE A 50 -2.07 14.13 -2.47
CA ILE A 50 -1.54 12.76 -2.47
C ILE A 50 -2.64 11.86 -3.03
N GLY A 51 -2.29 10.97 -3.94
CA GLY A 51 -3.33 10.19 -4.61
C GLY A 51 -2.89 9.53 -5.91
N LEU A 52 -3.89 8.92 -6.54
CA LEU A 52 -3.85 8.48 -7.92
C LEU A 52 -4.58 9.54 -8.76
N PHE A 53 -3.91 10.05 -9.78
CA PHE A 53 -4.44 11.04 -10.69
C PHE A 53 -4.46 10.45 -12.09
N ILE A 54 -5.57 10.64 -12.80
CA ILE A 54 -5.72 10.21 -14.18
C ILE A 54 -5.83 11.46 -15.01
N ILE A 55 -4.92 11.62 -15.96
CA ILE A 55 -4.83 12.78 -16.83
C ILE A 55 -5.15 12.29 -18.24
N GLU A 56 -6.16 12.89 -18.85
CA GLU A 56 -6.53 12.65 -20.23
C GLU A 56 -6.29 13.90 -21.06
N LEU A 57 -5.48 13.76 -22.11
CA LEU A 57 -5.28 14.78 -23.13
C LEU A 57 -6.08 14.35 -24.37
N MET A 58 -6.94 15.23 -24.84
CA MET A 58 -7.81 14.98 -25.99
C MET A 58 -7.60 16.06 -27.04
N GLY A 59 -7.44 15.67 -28.30
CA GLY A 59 -7.25 16.60 -29.41
C GLY A 59 -7.31 15.90 -30.77
N ASN A 60 -7.96 16.55 -31.75
CA ASN A 60 -8.10 16.07 -33.12
C ASN A 60 -8.55 14.59 -33.24
N GLY A 61 -9.55 14.20 -32.46
CA GLY A 61 -10.09 12.83 -32.43
C GLY A 61 -9.18 11.78 -31.77
N LYS A 62 -8.02 12.18 -31.23
CA LYS A 62 -7.10 11.30 -30.49
C LYS A 62 -7.18 11.59 -29.00
N MET A 63 -6.95 10.54 -28.21
CA MET A 63 -6.81 10.64 -26.76
C MET A 63 -5.47 10.04 -26.34
N SER A 64 -4.86 10.64 -25.33
CA SER A 64 -3.71 10.08 -24.62
C SER A 64 -3.99 10.15 -23.13
N ARG A 65 -3.75 9.04 -22.42
CA ARG A 65 -4.04 8.90 -21.00
C ARG A 65 -2.78 8.58 -20.24
N CYS A 66 -2.58 9.25 -19.11
CA CYS A 66 -1.54 8.98 -18.15
C CYS A 66 -2.15 8.74 -16.75
N VAL A 67 -1.59 7.78 -16.01
CA VAL A 67 -1.94 7.54 -14.60
C VAL A 67 -0.73 7.90 -13.75
N ILE A 68 -0.89 8.91 -12.91
CA ILE A 68 0.16 9.43 -12.03
C ILE A 68 -0.17 9.05 -10.59
N LYS A 69 0.77 8.36 -9.94
CA LYS A 69 0.71 8.12 -8.49
C LYS A 69 1.62 9.13 -7.79
N LYS A 70 1.04 9.97 -6.94
CA LYS A 70 1.80 10.92 -6.10
C LYS A 70 1.67 10.53 -4.64
N GLY A 71 2.81 10.34 -3.98
CA GLY A 71 2.92 9.87 -2.62
C GLY A 71 3.04 8.35 -2.49
N GLN A 72 3.46 7.92 -1.30
CA GLN A 72 3.74 6.52 -0.99
C GLN A 72 3.39 6.22 0.46
N LEU A 73 2.88 5.00 0.68
CA LEU A 73 2.81 4.35 1.98
C LEU A 73 3.72 3.13 1.98
N THR A 74 4.49 2.99 3.04
CA THR A 74 5.36 1.83 3.29
C THR A 74 4.93 1.18 4.59
N LEU A 75 4.72 -0.14 4.58
CA LEU A 75 4.50 -0.91 5.80
C LEU A 75 5.84 -1.44 6.29
N ILE A 76 6.25 -1.04 7.49
CA ILE A 76 7.35 -1.69 8.20
C ILE A 76 6.78 -2.55 9.32
N HIS A 77 7.43 -3.66 9.64
CA HIS A 77 6.96 -4.52 10.72
C HIS A 77 8.10 -5.30 11.38
N LYS A 78 7.86 -5.72 12.62
CA LYS A 78 8.68 -6.69 13.34
C LYS A 78 7.80 -7.79 13.94
N SER A 79 8.36 -8.98 14.11
CA SER A 79 7.72 -10.09 14.81
C SER A 79 7.76 -9.85 16.34
N THR A 80 6.71 -10.26 17.03
CA THR A 80 6.57 -10.28 18.49
C THR A 80 6.12 -11.67 18.93
N LEU A 81 5.90 -11.88 20.24
CA LEU A 81 5.41 -13.16 20.76
C LEU A 81 4.05 -13.55 20.18
N ALA A 82 3.14 -12.59 19.98
CA ALA A 82 1.75 -12.88 19.59
C ALA A 82 1.42 -12.51 18.12
N GLY A 83 2.37 -11.94 17.37
CA GLY A 83 2.11 -11.51 16.00
C GLY A 83 3.12 -10.52 15.42
N HIS A 84 2.66 -9.72 14.47
CA HIS A 84 3.43 -8.65 13.85
C HIS A 84 3.02 -7.30 14.46
N LEU A 85 4.01 -6.52 14.88
CA LEU A 85 3.85 -5.11 15.19
C LEU A 85 4.28 -4.31 13.98
N CYS A 86 3.33 -3.61 13.36
CA CYS A 86 3.51 -2.90 12.11
C CYS A 86 3.33 -1.39 12.29
N TYR A 87 3.96 -0.61 11.42
CA TYR A 87 3.78 0.83 11.30
C TYR A 87 3.64 1.21 9.82
N LEU A 88 2.75 2.16 9.54
CA LEU A 88 2.66 2.79 8.24
C LEU A 88 3.53 4.05 8.21
N ILE A 89 4.38 4.17 7.20
CA ILE A 89 5.26 5.32 6.99
C ILE A 89 4.86 6.02 5.70
N ASP A 90 4.74 7.34 5.74
CA ASP A 90 4.47 8.17 4.57
C ASP A 90 5.73 8.55 3.79
N HIS A 91 5.55 9.24 2.67
CA HIS A 91 6.63 9.80 1.85
C HIS A 91 7.53 10.81 2.60
N ASN A 92 7.08 11.41 3.69
CA ASN A 92 7.88 12.30 4.55
C ASN A 92 8.64 11.53 5.64
N LYS A 93 8.64 10.19 5.58
CA LYS A 93 9.24 9.30 6.58
C LYS A 93 8.61 9.44 7.97
N LYS A 94 7.36 9.88 8.06
CA LYS A 94 6.60 10.00 9.31
C LYS A 94 5.67 8.82 9.49
N ILE A 95 5.51 8.39 10.74
CA ILE A 95 4.54 7.35 11.10
C ILE A 95 3.13 7.94 10.92
N CYS A 96 2.32 7.27 10.11
CA CYS A 96 0.94 7.63 9.85
C CYS A 96 0.08 7.33 11.07
N LYS A 97 -0.69 8.32 11.53
CA LYS A 97 -1.69 8.18 12.60
C LYS A 97 -3.01 8.79 12.15
N GLY A 98 -4.12 8.19 12.56
CA GLY A 98 -5.45 8.73 12.33
C GLY A 98 -6.53 7.66 12.36
N GLU A 99 -7.79 8.08 12.51
CA GLU A 99 -8.92 7.15 12.64
C GLU A 99 -9.09 6.24 11.43
N ASN A 100 -8.79 6.75 10.23
CA ASN A 100 -8.89 6.04 8.95
C ASN A 100 -7.53 5.47 8.49
N THR A 101 -6.65 5.15 9.44
CA THR A 101 -5.31 4.63 9.18
C THR A 101 -5.21 3.17 9.61
N GLY A 102 -4.69 2.32 8.74
CA GLY A 102 -4.58 0.90 8.99
C GLY A 102 -4.34 0.09 7.71
N VAL A 103 -4.49 -1.22 7.81
CA VAL A 103 -4.29 -2.12 6.68
C VAL A 103 -5.46 -3.08 6.51
N TRP A 104 -5.83 -3.35 5.26
CA TRP A 104 -6.67 -4.50 4.92
C TRP A 104 -5.81 -5.69 4.56
N LEU A 105 -6.03 -6.78 5.28
CA LEU A 105 -5.41 -8.09 5.04
C LEU A 105 -6.51 -9.15 5.18
N ASP A 106 -6.62 -10.07 4.23
CA ASP A 106 -7.62 -11.16 4.25
C ASP A 106 -9.06 -10.68 4.50
N LYS A 107 -9.46 -9.58 3.84
CA LYS A 107 -10.78 -8.92 4.00
C LYS A 107 -11.06 -8.40 5.42
N LYS A 108 -10.08 -8.38 6.32
CA LYS A 108 -10.15 -7.80 7.65
C LYS A 108 -9.37 -6.50 7.70
N PHE A 109 -9.93 -5.48 8.35
CA PHE A 109 -9.24 -4.23 8.61
C PHE A 109 -8.54 -4.25 9.97
N TYR A 110 -7.26 -3.95 9.97
CA TYR A 110 -6.42 -3.78 11.15
C TYR A 110 -6.13 -2.29 11.31
N LYS A 111 -6.87 -1.65 12.21
CA LYS A 111 -6.76 -0.22 12.49
C LYS A 111 -5.49 0.07 13.29
N CYS A 112 -4.85 1.21 13.03
CA CYS A 112 -3.74 1.68 13.85
C CYS A 112 -4.23 2.19 15.20
N ARG A 113 -3.40 2.04 16.24
CA ARG A 113 -3.56 2.71 17.52
C ARG A 113 -3.13 4.16 17.38
N HIS A 114 -4.05 4.97 16.85
CA HIS A 114 -3.83 6.39 16.57
C HIS A 114 -3.63 7.23 17.84
N GLU A 115 -4.17 6.80 18.98
CA GLU A 115 -3.97 7.44 20.30
C GLU A 115 -2.55 7.25 20.86
N THR A 116 -1.77 6.29 20.33
CA THR A 116 -0.41 5.99 20.78
C THR A 116 0.60 6.32 19.68
N ASN A 117 1.51 5.40 19.33
CA ASN A 117 2.51 5.63 18.28
C ASN A 117 2.06 5.18 16.89
N GLY A 118 0.77 4.89 16.66
CA GLY A 118 0.28 4.43 15.35
C GLY A 118 0.56 2.96 15.09
N GLU A 119 0.76 2.16 16.13
CA GLU A 119 0.99 0.73 16.03
C GLU A 119 -0.20 0.02 15.37
N ILE A 120 0.06 -0.88 14.44
CA ILE A 120 -0.92 -1.80 13.87
C ILE A 120 -0.51 -3.22 14.28
N PHE A 121 -1.36 -3.90 15.03
CA PHE A 121 -1.10 -5.27 15.45
C PHE A 121 -1.81 -6.27 14.54
N ILE A 122 -1.05 -7.18 13.93
CA ILE A 122 -1.57 -8.26 13.08
C ILE A 122 -1.17 -9.59 13.73
N PRO A 123 -2.09 -10.39 14.29
CA PRO A 123 -1.75 -11.65 14.94
C PRO A 123 -1.19 -12.64 13.92
N TYR A 124 -0.46 -13.67 14.38
CA TYR A 124 -0.04 -14.75 13.49
C TYR A 124 -1.22 -15.46 12.82
N ALA A 125 -0.94 -16.11 11.69
CA ALA A 125 -1.90 -16.96 11.01
C ALA A 125 -1.71 -18.43 11.43
N LYS A 126 -2.68 -19.29 11.14
CA LYS A 126 -2.54 -20.74 11.33
C LYS A 126 -1.42 -21.31 10.45
N HIS A 127 -1.26 -20.76 9.24
CA HIS A 127 -0.21 -21.12 8.30
C HIS A 127 0.44 -19.85 7.76
N GLN A 128 1.76 -19.89 7.60
CA GLN A 128 2.50 -18.80 6.99
C GLN A 128 2.04 -18.60 5.55
N HIS A 129 1.79 -17.36 5.17
CA HIS A 129 1.43 -17.02 3.80
C HIS A 129 1.93 -15.63 3.43
N ALA A 130 2.40 -15.50 2.19
CA ALA A 130 2.69 -14.22 1.58
C ALA A 130 1.51 -13.81 0.69
N GLY A 131 1.13 -12.54 0.78
CA GLY A 131 -0.01 -12.04 0.04
C GLY A 131 -0.01 -10.53 -0.09
N LYS A 132 -1.07 -10.04 -0.74
CA LYS A 132 -1.27 -8.62 -0.94
C LYS A 132 -1.92 -7.99 0.28
N ILE A 133 -1.46 -6.80 0.65
CA ILE A 133 -2.01 -5.98 1.71
C ILE A 133 -2.42 -4.62 1.15
N ILE A 134 -3.53 -4.05 1.62
CA ILE A 134 -3.94 -2.69 1.25
C ILE A 134 -3.66 -1.77 2.43
N MET A 135 -2.69 -0.89 2.28
CA MET A 135 -2.38 0.15 3.25
C MET A 135 -3.33 1.33 3.02
N MET A 136 -3.88 1.89 4.09
CA MET A 136 -4.75 3.07 4.03
C MET A 136 -4.33 4.11 5.07
N HIS A 137 -4.34 5.37 4.65
CA HIS A 137 -4.13 6.52 5.52
C HIS A 137 -4.91 7.72 4.97
N ASN A 138 -5.85 8.26 5.76
CA ASN A 138 -6.59 9.50 5.45
C ASN A 138 -7.13 9.59 4.01
N GLY A 139 -7.74 8.50 3.52
CA GLY A 139 -8.33 8.43 2.17
C GLY A 139 -7.37 8.03 1.05
N PHE A 140 -6.06 8.02 1.30
CA PHE A 140 -5.08 7.43 0.39
C PHE A 140 -4.95 5.92 0.64
N ALA A 141 -4.95 5.14 -0.44
CA ALA A 141 -4.77 3.70 -0.38
C ALA A 141 -3.65 3.25 -1.31
N GLN A 142 -2.85 2.28 -0.85
CA GLN A 142 -1.78 1.69 -1.63
C GLN A 142 -1.76 0.18 -1.45
N LEU A 143 -1.64 -0.54 -2.57
CA LEU A 143 -1.38 -1.98 -2.55
C LEU A 143 0.10 -2.23 -2.25
N GLY A 144 0.37 -3.19 -1.38
CA GLY A 144 1.71 -3.72 -1.12
C GLY A 144 1.67 -5.22 -0.92
N GLU A 145 2.79 -5.75 -0.46
CA GLU A 145 2.95 -7.17 -0.15
C GLU A 145 3.29 -7.33 1.32
N PHE A 146 2.84 -8.43 1.91
CA PHE A 146 3.07 -8.75 3.31
C PHE A 146 3.14 -10.27 3.49
N ALA A 147 4.16 -10.74 4.20
CA ALA A 147 4.31 -12.12 4.60
C ALA A 147 3.86 -12.28 6.05
N ARG A 148 2.66 -12.84 6.24
CA ARG A 148 2.13 -13.16 7.56
C ARG A 148 2.70 -14.48 8.03
N LYS A 149 3.43 -14.46 9.13
CA LYS A 149 4.02 -15.66 9.74
C LYS A 149 2.96 -16.48 10.48
N ALA A 150 3.28 -17.76 10.67
CA ALA A 150 2.59 -18.61 11.62
C ALA A 150 3.31 -18.58 12.97
N GLU A 151 2.59 -18.97 14.00
CA GLU A 151 3.14 -19.15 15.33
C GLU A 151 3.82 -20.53 15.40
N THR A 152 5.11 -20.55 15.74
CA THR A 152 5.92 -21.76 15.83
C THR A 152 6.56 -21.82 17.20
N TYR A 153 6.31 -22.89 17.93
CA TYR A 153 6.88 -23.14 19.24
C TYR A 153 7.91 -24.26 19.13
N GLU A 154 9.11 -24.02 19.67
CA GLU A 154 10.16 -25.02 19.82
C GLU A 154 10.53 -25.09 21.30
N PHE A 155 10.55 -26.30 21.85
CA PHE A 155 11.01 -26.55 23.21
C PHE A 155 12.23 -27.47 23.14
N SER A 156 13.38 -26.91 23.52
CA SER A 156 14.65 -27.63 23.57
C SER A 156 15.06 -27.79 25.02
N CYS A 157 15.24 -29.04 25.45
CA CYS A 157 15.70 -29.36 26.79
C CYS A 157 16.88 -30.33 26.74
N TYR A 158 17.80 -30.17 27.68
CA TYR A 158 18.89 -31.10 27.92
C TYR A 158 18.60 -31.79 29.25
N LEU A 159 18.46 -33.11 29.21
CA LEU A 159 18.28 -33.93 30.40
C LEU A 159 19.65 -34.45 30.82
N HIS A 160 20.06 -34.14 32.05
CA HIS A 160 21.27 -34.71 32.63
C HIS A 160 20.87 -35.95 33.45
N LEU A 161 21.07 -37.13 32.86
CA LEU A 161 20.85 -38.40 33.55
C LEU A 161 22.16 -38.83 34.24
N VAL A 162 22.08 -39.06 35.54
CA VAL A 162 23.19 -39.70 36.28
C VAL A 162 23.00 -41.21 36.18
N SER A 163 24.00 -41.93 35.68
CA SER A 163 23.96 -43.38 35.50
C SER A 163 23.57 -44.12 36.79
N GLU A 164 24.05 -43.64 37.93
CA GLU A 164 23.85 -44.17 39.27
C GLU A 164 22.42 -43.97 39.79
N SER A 165 21.62 -43.11 39.15
CA SER A 165 20.20 -42.94 39.48
C SER A 165 19.27 -43.90 38.73
N VAL A 166 19.80 -44.73 37.83
CA VAL A 166 19.01 -45.70 37.06
C VAL A 166 18.90 -47.00 37.84
N LEU A 167 17.68 -47.32 38.31
CA LEU A 167 17.38 -48.61 38.93
C LEU A 167 16.96 -49.62 37.86
N VAL A 168 17.49 -50.85 37.93
CA VAL A 168 17.13 -51.95 37.03
C VAL A 168 15.86 -52.64 37.55
N GLY A 169 14.80 -52.70 36.74
CA GLY A 169 13.62 -53.53 37.01
C GLY A 169 12.29 -52.81 37.31
N GLN A 170 12.06 -51.63 36.73
CA GLN A 170 10.73 -51.02 36.67
C GLN A 170 10.28 -50.84 35.22
#